data_AF-A0A8H3GYQ5-F1
#
_entry.id   AF-A0A8H3GYQ5-F1
#
_cell.length_a   1.000
_cell.length_b   1.000
_cell.length_c   1.000
_cell.angle_alpha   90.00
_cell.angle_beta   90.00
_cell.angle_gamma   90.00
#
_symmetry.space_group_name_H-M   'P 1'
#
loop_
_entity.id
_entity.type
_entity.pdbx_description
1 polymer ?
#
loop_
_entity_poly.entity_id
_entity_poly.type
_entity_poly.pdbx_seq_one_letter_code
_entity_poly.pdbx_strand_id
1 'polypeptide(L)'
;VHNNVFGDVHYVANFLPWHRWFLYLRRLDLADCGYAGPVPYWDWTIDSGKLATSNIWDPTTGFGGNGNTRTSAHCVENGPYANFQLTYPSRHCLARRFNSGNPRSTSIGTMQGSLYSQSAVDTIMRRTDYINFSNDIEEDVHDAVHNVVAGDMAAAFSPNDALFFLHHQQIDRLWAQWQGRNDTRLQDYRGNTVQGQGDTDGSRYPLAKLTDKLPTQGIRGLPDLTVGEVMDTMSDKLCYVYDK
;
A
#
# COMPACT_ATOMS: atom_id res chain seq x y z
N VAL A 1 -6.85 13.01 -1.79
CA VAL A 1 -5.70 12.94 -2.72
C VAL A 1 -5.57 11.58 -3.35
N HIS A 2 -5.28 10.51 -2.59
CA HIS A 2 -5.14 9.13 -3.12
C HIS A 2 -6.22 8.75 -4.17
N ASN A 3 -7.52 8.91 -3.83
CA ASN A 3 -8.61 8.67 -4.77
C ASN A 3 -8.54 9.53 -6.05
N ASN A 4 -8.15 10.80 -5.95
CA ASN A 4 -8.14 11.73 -7.09
C ASN A 4 -7.03 11.41 -8.08
N VAL A 5 -5.89 10.87 -7.59
CA VAL A 5 -4.71 10.55 -8.41
C VAL A 5 -4.58 9.05 -8.63
N PHE A 6 -5.62 8.25 -8.33
CA PHE A 6 -5.55 6.79 -8.37
C PHE A 6 -5.03 6.28 -9.73
N GLY A 7 -5.50 6.87 -10.84
CA GLY A 7 -5.06 6.55 -12.19
C GLY A 7 -3.61 6.90 -12.53
N ASP A 8 -3.00 7.80 -11.76
CA ASP A 8 -1.63 8.29 -11.96
C ASP A 8 -0.62 7.57 -11.05
N VAL A 9 -1.11 6.74 -10.12
CA VAL A 9 -0.30 6.13 -9.05
C VAL A 9 -0.59 4.65 -8.83
N HIS A 10 -1.45 4.02 -9.64
CA HIS A 10 -1.68 2.56 -9.66
C HIS A 10 -1.61 2.03 -11.09
N TYR A 11 -1.12 0.81 -11.27
CA TYR A 11 -0.92 0.13 -12.55
C TYR A 11 -0.12 0.98 -13.56
N VAL A 12 0.83 1.74 -13.02
CA VAL A 12 1.75 2.65 -13.71
C VAL A 12 3.08 2.67 -12.98
N ALA A 13 4.13 3.13 -13.66
CA ALA A 13 5.48 3.21 -13.09
C ALA A 13 5.54 3.98 -11.75
N ASN A 14 4.65 4.94 -11.53
CA ASN A 14 4.63 5.78 -10.33
C ASN A 14 4.20 5.07 -9.05
N PHE A 15 3.69 3.84 -9.11
CA PHE A 15 3.13 3.12 -7.97
C PHE A 15 4.04 3.14 -6.74
N LEU A 16 5.23 2.56 -6.82
CA LEU A 16 6.15 2.46 -5.70
C LEU A 16 6.66 3.83 -5.17
N PRO A 17 7.23 4.74 -5.99
CA PRO A 17 7.79 5.99 -5.49
C PRO A 17 6.72 6.93 -4.93
N TRP A 18 5.52 6.97 -5.52
CA TRP A 18 4.44 7.80 -5.00
C TRP A 18 3.98 7.31 -3.62
N HIS A 19 3.78 6.00 -3.46
CA HIS A 19 3.38 5.42 -2.18
C HIS A 19 4.45 5.59 -1.10
N ARG A 20 5.74 5.41 -1.44
CA ARG A 20 6.85 5.74 -0.52
C ARG A 20 6.77 7.16 0.00
N TRP A 21 6.57 8.13 -0.89
CA TRP A 21 6.44 9.53 -0.46
C TRP A 21 5.18 9.76 0.39
N PHE A 22 4.05 9.14 0.02
CA PHE A 22 2.81 9.23 0.78
C PHE A 22 2.94 8.66 2.20
N LEU A 23 3.69 7.57 2.37
CA LEU A 23 4.02 6.99 3.68
C LEU A 23 4.91 7.91 4.52
N TYR A 24 5.89 8.56 3.89
CA TYR A 24 6.71 9.55 4.57
C TYR A 24 5.88 10.76 5.03
N LEU A 25 4.96 11.26 4.21
CA LEU A 25 4.04 12.33 4.62
C LEU A 25 3.17 11.90 5.80
N ARG A 26 2.70 10.65 5.84
CA ARG A 26 1.98 10.10 6.99
C ARG A 26 2.84 10.05 8.25
N ARG A 27 4.12 9.71 8.14
CA ARG A 27 5.06 9.78 9.27
C ARG A 27 5.14 11.19 9.86
N LEU A 28 5.15 12.22 9.01
CA LEU A 28 5.14 13.61 9.47
C LEU A 28 3.84 13.94 10.22
N ASP A 29 2.68 13.46 9.73
CA ASP A 29 1.39 13.65 10.43
C ASP A 29 1.40 12.97 11.81
N LEU A 30 1.99 11.78 11.92
CA LEU A 30 2.14 11.08 13.19
C LEU A 30 3.04 11.87 14.16
N ALA A 31 4.14 12.44 13.65
CA ALA A 31 5.05 13.26 14.44
C ALA A 31 4.39 14.54 14.96
N ASP A 32 3.56 15.20 14.15
CA ASP A 32 2.78 16.37 14.58
C ASP A 32 1.79 16.02 15.71
N CYS A 33 1.31 14.79 15.75
CA CYS A 33 0.49 14.24 16.83
C CYS A 33 1.31 13.76 18.05
N GLY A 34 2.64 13.98 18.06
CA GLY A 34 3.53 13.61 19.17
C GLY A 34 4.06 12.17 19.12
N TYR A 35 3.86 11.45 18.02
CA TYR A 35 4.43 10.11 17.86
C TYR A 35 5.93 10.18 17.53
N ALA A 36 6.77 9.65 18.41
CA ALA A 36 8.22 9.62 18.24
C ALA A 36 8.78 8.20 17.95
N GLY A 37 7.91 7.21 17.81
CA GLY A 37 8.30 5.81 17.57
C GLY A 37 8.64 5.51 16.10
N PRO A 38 9.16 4.29 15.83
CA PRO A 38 9.32 3.80 14.47
C PRO A 38 7.95 3.53 13.82
N VAL A 39 7.79 3.82 12.53
CA VAL A 39 6.54 3.51 11.82
C VAL A 39 6.51 2.00 11.52
N PRO A 40 5.51 1.25 12.00
CA PRO A 40 5.46 -0.20 11.79
C PRO A 40 5.04 -0.56 10.36
N TYR A 41 5.42 -1.77 9.93
CA TYR A 41 4.90 -2.44 8.74
C TYR A 41 4.11 -3.69 9.15
N TRP A 42 3.21 -4.14 8.29
CA TRP A 42 2.45 -5.38 8.48
C TRP A 42 3.01 -6.48 7.58
N ASP A 43 3.79 -7.39 8.17
CA ASP A 43 4.29 -8.55 7.45
C ASP A 43 3.22 -9.64 7.36
N TRP A 44 2.42 -9.58 6.28
CA TRP A 44 1.34 -10.55 6.05
C TRP A 44 1.85 -11.98 5.86
N THR A 45 3.11 -12.16 5.49
CA THR A 45 3.68 -13.49 5.20
C THR A 45 3.73 -14.37 6.44
N ILE A 46 3.88 -13.76 7.62
CA ILE A 46 3.96 -14.45 8.92
C ILE A 46 2.65 -15.17 9.24
N ASP A 47 1.53 -14.52 8.97
CA ASP A 47 0.20 -15.03 9.29
C ASP A 47 -0.57 -15.46 8.04
N SER A 48 0.07 -15.62 6.88
CA SER A 48 -0.66 -15.79 5.62
C SER A 48 -1.59 -17.01 5.62
N GLY A 49 -1.17 -18.12 6.25
CA GLY A 49 -2.01 -19.32 6.41
C GLY A 49 -3.19 -19.19 7.38
N LYS A 50 -3.25 -18.11 8.18
CA LYS A 50 -4.25 -17.91 9.25
C LYS A 50 -4.61 -16.44 9.43
N LEU A 51 -4.62 -15.66 8.34
CA LEU A 51 -4.72 -14.20 8.44
C LEU A 51 -5.96 -13.76 9.22
N ALA A 52 -7.10 -14.43 9.05
CA ALA A 52 -8.36 -14.13 9.74
C ALA A 52 -8.27 -14.15 11.27
N THR A 53 -7.26 -14.82 11.85
CA THR A 53 -7.02 -14.90 13.30
C THR A 53 -5.68 -14.28 13.72
N SER A 54 -5.04 -13.50 12.85
CA SER A 54 -3.82 -12.75 13.16
C SER A 54 -4.02 -11.76 14.30
N ASN A 55 -2.96 -11.53 15.08
CA ASN A 55 -2.94 -10.54 16.15
C ASN A 55 -3.10 -9.10 15.65
N ILE A 56 -2.91 -8.84 14.34
CA ILE A 56 -3.20 -7.53 13.74
C ILE A 56 -4.66 -7.12 13.96
N TRP A 57 -5.56 -8.09 14.16
CA TRP A 57 -7.00 -7.88 14.41
C TRP A 57 -7.37 -7.79 15.89
N ASP A 58 -6.41 -7.92 16.81
CA ASP A 58 -6.68 -7.84 18.24
C ASP A 58 -7.33 -6.48 18.60
N PRO A 59 -8.40 -6.46 19.40
CA PRO A 59 -9.12 -5.23 19.72
C PRO A 59 -8.40 -4.31 20.71
N THR A 60 -7.29 -4.72 21.31
CA THR A 60 -6.53 -3.90 22.27
C THR A 60 -5.17 -3.52 21.71
N THR A 61 -4.43 -4.49 21.20
CA THR A 61 -3.06 -4.29 20.69
C THR A 61 -2.99 -4.19 19.18
N GLY A 62 -4.08 -4.52 18.47
CA GLY A 62 -4.18 -4.46 17.01
C GLY A 62 -5.11 -3.35 16.51
N PHE A 63 -5.71 -3.59 15.35
CA PHE A 63 -6.48 -2.61 14.58
C PHE A 63 -7.99 -2.90 14.56
N GLY A 64 -8.46 -3.81 15.42
CA GLY A 64 -9.83 -4.34 15.36
C GLY A 64 -10.02 -5.31 14.18
N GLY A 65 -11.08 -6.11 14.22
CA GLY A 65 -11.27 -7.22 13.28
C GLY A 65 -12.14 -6.89 12.07
N ASN A 66 -12.85 -7.92 11.60
CA ASN A 66 -13.80 -7.82 10.50
C ASN A 66 -15.01 -6.93 10.86
N GLY A 67 -15.66 -6.42 9.83
CA GLY A 67 -16.91 -5.68 9.98
C GLY A 67 -18.10 -6.56 10.37
N ASN A 68 -19.13 -5.95 10.96
CA ASN A 68 -20.37 -6.64 11.33
C ASN A 68 -21.11 -7.19 10.10
N THR A 69 -20.98 -8.51 9.88
CA THR A 69 -21.57 -9.23 8.74
C THR A 69 -23.09 -9.30 8.74
N ARG A 70 -23.75 -8.88 9.84
CA ARG A 70 -25.21 -8.79 9.95
C ARG A 70 -25.76 -7.46 9.43
N THR A 71 -24.89 -6.50 9.11
CA THR A 71 -25.25 -5.19 8.59
C THR A 71 -24.78 -5.05 7.15
N SER A 72 -25.50 -4.27 6.35
CA SER A 72 -25.05 -3.93 4.99
C SER A 72 -23.82 -3.02 4.99
N ALA A 73 -23.60 -2.26 6.07
CA ALA A 73 -22.48 -1.34 6.21
C ALA A 73 -21.16 -2.04 6.54
N HIS A 74 -21.19 -3.24 7.15
CA HIS A 74 -20.00 -3.97 7.58
C HIS A 74 -19.06 -3.12 8.45
N CYS A 75 -19.61 -2.35 9.39
CA CYS A 75 -18.81 -1.51 10.27
C CYS A 75 -17.87 -2.34 11.16
N VAL A 76 -16.65 -1.88 11.34
CA VAL A 76 -15.75 -2.37 12.40
C VAL A 76 -16.30 -1.94 13.77
N GLU A 77 -16.54 -2.91 14.65
CA GLU A 77 -17.23 -2.70 15.95
C GLU A 77 -16.32 -2.87 17.18
N ASN A 78 -15.05 -3.25 16.99
CA ASN A 78 -14.08 -3.41 18.06
C ASN A 78 -12.73 -2.77 17.68
N GLY A 79 -11.83 -2.66 18.65
CA GLY A 79 -10.52 -2.06 18.40
C GLY A 79 -10.51 -0.53 18.44
N PRO A 80 -9.32 0.07 18.22
CA PRO A 80 -9.14 1.52 18.26
C PRO A 80 -9.91 2.29 17.18
N TYR A 81 -10.41 1.59 16.15
CA TYR A 81 -11.20 2.16 15.06
C TYR A 81 -12.69 1.83 15.14
N ALA A 82 -13.15 1.23 16.25
CA ALA A 82 -14.57 1.04 16.49
C ALA A 82 -15.30 2.38 16.49
N ASN A 83 -16.42 2.47 15.77
CA ASN A 83 -17.21 3.70 15.62
C ASN A 83 -16.47 4.87 14.98
N PHE A 84 -15.31 4.64 14.34
CA PHE A 84 -14.58 5.69 13.63
C PHE A 84 -15.43 6.23 12.47
N GLN A 85 -15.71 7.54 12.50
CA GLN A 85 -16.58 8.23 11.53
C GLN A 85 -15.73 8.88 10.46
N LEU A 86 -15.77 8.27 9.27
CA LEU A 86 -15.11 8.77 8.08
C LEU A 86 -16.03 9.75 7.35
N THR A 87 -15.44 10.75 6.69
CA THR A 87 -16.20 11.77 5.94
C THR A 87 -16.04 11.66 4.42
N TYR A 88 -15.08 10.87 3.95
CA TYR A 88 -14.78 10.67 2.53
C TYR A 88 -14.96 9.20 2.16
N PRO A 89 -15.61 8.84 1.04
CA PRO A 89 -16.18 9.74 0.01
C PRO A 89 -17.50 10.38 0.44
N SER A 90 -18.15 9.80 1.45
CA SER A 90 -19.30 10.35 2.16
C SER A 90 -19.21 9.92 3.63
N ARG A 91 -20.13 10.38 4.48
CA ARG A 91 -20.11 10.00 5.90
C ARG A 91 -20.46 8.52 6.07
N HIS A 92 -19.55 7.74 6.66
CA HIS A 92 -19.76 6.32 6.97
C HIS A 92 -18.84 5.85 8.10
N CYS A 93 -19.04 4.61 8.57
CA CYS A 93 -18.12 3.94 9.48
C CYS A 93 -16.95 3.31 8.71
N LEU A 94 -15.81 3.07 9.36
CA LEU A 94 -14.80 2.19 8.77
C LEU A 94 -15.40 0.80 8.51
N ALA A 95 -15.38 0.36 7.24
CA ALA A 95 -15.90 -0.93 6.85
C ALA A 95 -14.78 -1.91 6.46
N ARG A 96 -14.90 -3.16 6.92
CA ARG A 96 -14.06 -4.29 6.50
C ARG A 96 -14.95 -5.47 6.17
N ARG A 97 -14.57 -6.24 5.14
CA ARG A 97 -15.37 -7.37 4.67
C ARG A 97 -14.47 -8.54 4.31
N PHE A 98 -13.88 -9.15 5.33
CA PHE A 98 -12.97 -10.28 5.16
C PHE A 98 -13.61 -11.35 4.29
N ASN A 99 -12.86 -11.82 3.29
CA ASN A 99 -13.34 -12.80 2.33
C ASN A 99 -12.21 -13.72 1.85
N SER A 100 -12.58 -14.81 1.17
CA SER A 100 -11.63 -15.79 0.61
C SER A 100 -11.74 -15.88 -0.92
N GLY A 101 -11.66 -14.75 -1.63
CA GLY A 101 -11.74 -14.70 -3.10
C GLY A 101 -13.16 -14.68 -3.66
N ASN A 102 -14.17 -14.64 -2.79
CA ASN A 102 -15.53 -14.34 -3.16
C ASN A 102 -16.07 -13.25 -2.24
N PRO A 103 -16.13 -11.98 -2.70
CA PRO A 103 -16.59 -10.88 -1.88
C PRO A 103 -18.07 -10.99 -1.50
N ARG A 104 -18.85 -11.87 -2.15
CA ARG A 104 -20.25 -12.14 -1.80
C ARG A 104 -20.41 -13.20 -0.71
N SER A 105 -19.36 -13.95 -0.39
CA SER A 105 -19.37 -14.99 0.62
C SER A 105 -19.22 -14.40 2.03
N THR A 106 -19.88 -15.01 3.02
CA THR A 106 -19.63 -14.74 4.45
C THR A 106 -18.61 -15.69 5.04
N SER A 107 -18.17 -16.70 4.29
CA SER A 107 -17.07 -17.58 4.69
C SER A 107 -15.74 -16.90 4.38
N ILE A 108 -14.95 -16.68 5.42
CA ILE A 108 -13.67 -15.94 5.38
C ILE A 108 -12.50 -16.85 4.96
N GLY A 109 -12.62 -18.16 5.15
CA GLY A 109 -11.61 -19.14 4.76
C GLY A 109 -10.20 -18.78 5.27
N THR A 110 -9.21 -18.91 4.40
CA THR A 110 -7.81 -18.54 4.66
C THR A 110 -7.48 -17.11 4.24
N MET A 111 -8.48 -16.34 3.81
CA MET A 111 -8.29 -15.02 3.19
C MET A 111 -7.33 -15.06 1.99
N GLN A 112 -7.32 -16.14 1.21
CA GLN A 112 -6.39 -16.32 0.08
C GLN A 112 -4.90 -16.20 0.45
N GLY A 113 -4.54 -16.59 1.67
CA GLY A 113 -3.17 -16.59 2.22
C GLY A 113 -2.02 -17.04 1.33
N SER A 114 -2.28 -17.91 0.35
CA SER A 114 -1.27 -18.35 -0.62
C SER A 114 -0.76 -17.20 -1.51
N LEU A 115 -1.61 -16.23 -1.83
CA LEU A 115 -1.31 -15.11 -2.75
C LEU A 115 -0.32 -14.10 -2.16
N TYR A 116 -0.23 -14.01 -0.83
CA TYR A 116 0.70 -13.13 -0.11
C TYR A 116 1.56 -13.93 0.88
N SER A 117 1.87 -15.17 0.53
CA SER A 117 2.79 -16.04 1.27
C SER A 117 4.26 -15.64 1.01
N GLN A 118 5.17 -16.15 1.85
CA GLN A 118 6.61 -15.98 1.61
C GLN A 118 7.03 -16.47 0.22
N SER A 119 6.46 -17.58 -0.28
CA SER A 119 6.76 -18.09 -1.61
C SER A 119 6.30 -17.16 -2.74
N ALA A 120 5.20 -16.43 -2.55
CA ALA A 120 4.74 -15.42 -3.49
C ALA A 120 5.73 -14.24 -3.51
N VAL A 121 6.09 -13.73 -2.33
CA VAL A 121 7.10 -12.67 -2.17
C VAL A 121 8.44 -13.09 -2.79
N ASP A 122 8.94 -14.29 -2.50
CA ASP A 122 10.21 -14.79 -3.05
C ASP A 122 10.22 -14.83 -4.58
N THR A 123 9.05 -15.01 -5.21
CA THR A 123 8.91 -14.99 -6.66
C THR A 123 9.07 -13.60 -7.24
N ILE A 124 8.41 -12.62 -6.62
CA ILE A 124 8.50 -11.20 -6.98
C ILE A 124 9.93 -10.68 -6.77
N MET A 125 10.57 -11.05 -5.65
CA MET A 125 11.93 -10.60 -5.31
C MET A 125 13.01 -11.07 -6.30
N ARG A 126 12.71 -12.06 -7.16
CA ARG A 126 13.62 -12.53 -8.23
C ARG A 126 13.59 -11.68 -9.49
N ARG A 127 12.67 -10.73 -9.63
CA ARG A 127 12.63 -9.82 -10.79
C ARG A 127 13.92 -9.01 -10.87
N THR A 128 14.42 -8.84 -12.08
CA THR A 128 15.74 -8.23 -12.33
C THR A 128 15.66 -6.75 -12.62
N ASP A 129 14.48 -6.26 -12.96
CA ASP A 129 14.22 -4.88 -13.38
C ASP A 129 12.97 -4.32 -12.68
N TYR A 130 12.91 -2.99 -12.61
CA TYR A 130 11.89 -2.24 -11.89
C TYR A 130 10.48 -2.49 -12.41
N ILE A 131 10.27 -2.48 -13.73
CA ILE A 131 8.92 -2.56 -14.29
C ILE A 131 8.28 -3.92 -13.99
N ASN A 132 9.02 -5.01 -14.15
CA ASN A 132 8.51 -6.34 -13.79
C ASN A 132 8.34 -6.49 -12.27
N PHE A 133 9.24 -5.92 -11.46
CA PHE A 133 9.09 -5.94 -10.00
C PHE A 133 7.84 -5.15 -9.55
N SER A 134 7.66 -3.93 -10.05
CA SER A 134 6.58 -3.02 -9.68
C SER A 134 5.22 -3.56 -10.11
N ASN A 135 5.10 -4.12 -11.31
CA ASN A 135 3.84 -4.70 -11.78
C ASN A 135 3.47 -5.93 -10.96
N ASP A 136 4.41 -6.87 -10.77
CA ASP A 136 4.14 -8.08 -10.00
C ASP A 136 3.79 -7.77 -8.54
N ILE A 137 4.51 -6.86 -7.87
CA ILE A 137 4.22 -6.56 -6.46
C ILE A 137 2.86 -5.89 -6.29
N GLU A 138 2.45 -5.05 -7.24
CA GLU A 138 1.15 -4.37 -7.27
C GLU A 138 0.00 -5.35 -7.56
N GLU A 139 0.11 -6.12 -8.65
CA GLU A 139 -0.96 -7.01 -9.13
C GLU A 139 -1.09 -8.30 -8.30
N ASP A 140 -0.02 -8.74 -7.61
CA ASP A 140 -0.06 -9.92 -6.76
C ASP A 140 -0.35 -9.55 -5.29
N VAL A 141 0.71 -9.32 -4.49
CA VAL A 141 0.60 -9.29 -3.02
C VAL A 141 -0.12 -8.05 -2.51
N HIS A 142 0.05 -6.91 -3.19
CA HIS A 142 -0.64 -5.66 -2.86
C HIS A 142 -2.16 -5.81 -3.08
N ASP A 143 -2.56 -6.13 -4.31
CA ASP A 143 -3.97 -6.28 -4.65
C ASP A 143 -4.63 -7.40 -3.85
N ALA A 144 -3.94 -8.53 -3.63
CA ALA A 144 -4.49 -9.62 -2.84
C ALA A 144 -4.84 -9.19 -1.40
N VAL A 145 -3.95 -8.47 -0.72
CA VAL A 145 -4.19 -8.02 0.67
C VAL A 145 -5.31 -6.98 0.72
N HIS A 146 -5.31 -6.00 -0.18
CA HIS A 146 -6.40 -5.03 -0.30
C HIS A 146 -7.75 -5.73 -0.51
N ASN A 147 -7.80 -6.71 -1.41
CA ASN A 147 -9.01 -7.43 -1.79
C ASN A 147 -9.55 -8.34 -0.68
N VAL A 148 -8.68 -8.99 0.12
CA VAL A 148 -9.14 -9.93 1.15
C VAL A 148 -9.58 -9.22 2.42
N VAL A 149 -9.03 -8.05 2.74
CA VAL A 149 -9.53 -7.18 3.82
C VAL A 149 -10.84 -6.51 3.41
N ALA A 150 -10.90 -6.04 2.16
CA ALA A 150 -12.06 -5.41 1.53
C ALA A 150 -12.69 -4.26 2.33
N GLY A 151 -13.93 -3.90 2.00
CA GLY A 151 -14.55 -2.68 2.52
C GLY A 151 -13.79 -1.47 2.01
N ASP A 152 -13.43 -0.54 2.90
CA ASP A 152 -12.61 0.62 2.55
C ASP A 152 -11.27 0.21 1.94
N MET A 153 -10.65 -0.86 2.44
CA MET A 153 -9.36 -1.34 1.94
C MET A 153 -9.39 -1.78 0.46
N ALA A 154 -10.54 -2.10 -0.14
CA ALA A 154 -10.62 -2.45 -1.56
C ALA A 154 -11.02 -1.27 -2.46
N ALA A 155 -11.15 -0.06 -1.92
CA ALA A 155 -11.53 1.12 -2.68
C ALA A 155 -10.35 2.07 -2.91
N ALA A 156 -10.50 3.02 -3.84
CA ALA A 156 -9.53 4.08 -4.06
C ALA A 156 -9.38 5.05 -2.86
N PHE A 157 -10.24 4.91 -1.85
CA PHE A 157 -10.13 5.57 -0.54
C PHE A 157 -9.66 4.62 0.57
N SER A 158 -8.94 3.54 0.23
CA SER A 158 -8.32 2.62 1.18
C SER A 158 -7.48 3.28 2.28
N PRO A 159 -6.84 4.46 2.11
CA PRO A 159 -6.20 5.16 3.23
C PRO A 159 -7.13 5.57 4.39
N ASN A 160 -8.45 5.44 4.24
CA ASN A 160 -9.40 5.55 5.35
C ASN A 160 -9.14 4.50 6.45
N ASP A 161 -8.69 3.30 6.07
CA ASP A 161 -8.27 2.27 7.01
C ASP A 161 -6.80 2.48 7.36
N ALA A 162 -6.49 2.63 8.66
CA ALA A 162 -5.11 2.83 9.10
C ALA A 162 -4.18 1.66 8.72
N LEU A 163 -4.73 0.46 8.46
CA LEU A 163 -3.97 -0.67 7.95
C LEU A 163 -3.39 -0.45 6.55
N PHE A 164 -3.95 0.47 5.76
CA PHE A 164 -3.37 0.90 4.49
C PHE A 164 -1.90 1.25 4.67
N PHE A 165 -1.59 2.07 5.67
CA PHE A 165 -0.22 2.53 5.87
C PHE A 165 0.70 1.39 6.28
N LEU A 166 0.27 0.46 7.14
CA LEU A 166 1.11 -0.68 7.52
C LEU A 166 1.31 -1.67 6.36
N HIS A 167 0.27 -1.89 5.54
CA HIS A 167 0.36 -2.67 4.31
C HIS A 167 1.36 -2.02 3.35
N HIS A 168 1.20 -0.74 3.04
CA HIS A 168 2.10 -0.03 2.13
C HIS A 168 3.52 0.13 2.68
N GLN A 169 3.73 0.16 4.00
CA GLN A 169 5.09 0.06 4.58
C GLN A 169 5.74 -1.31 4.32
N GLN A 170 4.99 -2.40 4.27
CA GLN A 170 5.55 -3.70 3.88
C GLN A 170 5.85 -3.76 2.38
N ILE A 171 5.01 -3.16 1.53
CA ILE A 171 5.32 -2.99 0.10
C ILE A 171 6.61 -2.19 -0.09
N ASP A 172 6.74 -1.06 0.59
CA ASP A 172 7.94 -0.23 0.55
C ASP A 172 9.18 -0.95 1.11
N ARG A 173 9.02 -1.75 2.18
CA ARG A 173 10.08 -2.61 2.72
C ARG A 173 10.58 -3.60 1.68
N LEU A 174 9.67 -4.31 1.00
CA LEU A 174 10.03 -5.25 -0.06
C LEU A 174 10.74 -4.55 -1.23
N TRP A 175 10.27 -3.37 -1.62
CA TRP A 175 10.96 -2.57 -2.64
C TRP A 175 12.36 -2.13 -2.20
N ALA A 176 12.52 -1.61 -0.98
CA ALA A 176 13.83 -1.23 -0.44
C ALA A 176 14.78 -2.42 -0.36
N GLN A 177 14.29 -3.61 0.01
CA GLN A 177 15.05 -4.86 0.00
C GLN A 177 15.44 -5.27 -1.42
N TRP A 178 14.53 -5.15 -2.39
CA TRP A 178 14.80 -5.45 -3.79
C TRP A 178 15.85 -4.50 -4.36
N GLN A 179 15.73 -3.20 -4.07
CA GLN A 179 16.75 -2.21 -4.44
C GLN A 179 18.10 -2.57 -3.82
N GLY A 180 18.12 -3.03 -2.56
CA GLY A 180 19.31 -3.55 -1.89
C GLY A 180 20.45 -2.53 -1.76
N ARG A 181 20.11 -1.22 -1.84
CA ARG A 181 21.06 -0.10 -2.01
C ARG A 181 22.04 -0.29 -3.18
N ASN A 182 21.62 -0.99 -4.23
CA ASN A 182 22.40 -1.17 -5.45
C ASN A 182 22.17 0.03 -6.39
N ASP A 183 23.23 0.73 -6.79
CA ASP A 183 23.13 1.94 -7.63
C ASP A 183 22.33 1.72 -8.92
N THR A 184 22.49 0.56 -9.57
CA THR A 184 21.72 0.21 -10.78
C THR A 184 20.22 0.16 -10.46
N ARG A 185 19.81 -0.49 -9.37
CA ARG A 185 18.40 -0.61 -8.98
C ARG A 185 17.82 0.68 -8.38
N LEU A 186 18.65 1.52 -7.76
CA LEU A 186 18.23 2.85 -7.28
C LEU A 186 17.95 3.81 -8.45
N GLN A 187 18.57 3.58 -9.61
CA GLN A 187 18.34 4.36 -10.84
C GLN A 187 17.40 3.65 -11.83
N ASP A 188 17.00 2.40 -11.55
CA ASP A 188 16.10 1.63 -12.41
C ASP A 188 14.66 2.11 -12.20
N TYR A 189 14.20 2.92 -13.14
CA TYR A 189 12.85 3.44 -13.16
C TYR A 189 12.40 3.66 -14.60
N ARG A 190 11.34 2.95 -14.99
CA ARG A 190 10.72 2.98 -16.31
C ARG A 190 9.31 2.44 -16.22
N GLY A 191 8.52 2.65 -17.27
CA GLY A 191 7.20 2.05 -17.40
C GLY A 191 6.21 3.01 -18.04
N ASN A 192 4.97 2.55 -18.11
CA ASN A 192 3.85 3.36 -18.55
C ASN A 192 3.53 4.46 -17.53
N THR A 193 3.19 5.64 -18.05
CA THR A 193 2.70 6.79 -17.26
C THR A 193 1.18 6.85 -17.20
N VAL A 194 0.50 6.00 -17.99
CA VAL A 194 -0.96 5.95 -18.11
C VAL A 194 -1.41 4.50 -17.99
N GLN A 195 -2.44 4.25 -17.18
CA GLN A 195 -3.01 2.91 -17.00
C GLN A 195 -3.43 2.27 -18.32
N GLY A 196 -3.21 0.96 -18.42
CA GLY A 196 -3.59 0.16 -19.60
C GLY A 196 -2.75 0.45 -20.86
N GLN A 197 -1.67 1.23 -20.75
CA GLN A 197 -0.68 1.39 -21.82
C GLN A 197 0.53 0.49 -21.56
N GLY A 198 1.09 -0.06 -22.64
CA GLY A 198 2.32 -0.86 -22.55
C GLY A 198 3.55 -0.01 -22.25
N ASP A 199 4.57 -0.61 -21.67
CA ASP A 199 5.84 0.03 -21.30
C ASP A 199 6.82 0.20 -22.49
N THR A 200 6.39 -0.13 -23.71
CA THR A 200 7.22 -0.11 -24.93
C THR A 200 6.82 0.96 -25.95
N ASP A 201 5.60 1.51 -25.86
CA ASP A 201 5.10 2.52 -26.82
C ASP A 201 5.13 3.93 -26.22
N GLY A 202 6.35 4.48 -26.12
CA GLY A 202 6.59 5.85 -25.69
C GLY A 202 6.11 6.94 -26.68
N SER A 203 5.53 6.56 -27.82
CA SER A 203 5.17 7.49 -28.90
C SER A 203 3.88 8.25 -28.63
N ARG A 204 2.90 7.60 -27.99
CA ARG A 204 1.62 8.21 -27.61
C ARG A 204 1.68 8.87 -26.23
N TYR A 205 2.33 8.20 -25.28
CA TYR A 205 2.56 8.70 -23.94
C TYR A 205 4.02 8.47 -23.58
N PRO A 206 4.78 9.51 -23.19
CA PRO A 206 6.17 9.32 -22.80
C PRO A 206 6.30 8.29 -21.67
N LEU A 207 7.33 7.43 -21.78
CA LEU A 207 7.70 6.54 -20.69
C LEU A 207 8.16 7.33 -19.48
N ALA A 208 7.92 6.76 -18.31
CA ALA A 208 8.23 7.38 -17.03
C ALA A 208 9.74 7.63 -16.86
N LYS A 209 10.08 8.74 -16.21
CA LYS A 209 11.44 9.20 -15.96
C LYS A 209 11.62 9.60 -14.50
N LEU A 210 12.85 9.50 -14.01
CA LEU A 210 13.23 9.96 -12.67
C LEU A 210 12.94 11.46 -12.42
N THR A 211 12.82 12.27 -13.48
CA THR A 211 12.48 13.69 -13.40
C THR A 211 10.99 13.97 -13.28
N ASP A 212 10.13 12.96 -13.46
CA ASP A 212 8.68 13.12 -13.38
C ASP A 212 8.28 13.48 -11.95
N LYS A 213 7.21 14.28 -11.84
CA LYS A 213 6.70 14.76 -10.55
C LYS A 213 5.70 13.77 -9.97
N LEU A 214 5.78 13.58 -8.65
CA LEU A 214 4.85 12.75 -7.89
C LEU A 214 3.61 13.57 -7.53
N PRO A 215 2.42 13.29 -8.09
CA PRO A 215 1.26 14.16 -7.91
C PRO A 215 0.68 14.02 -6.49
N THR A 216 1.06 14.89 -5.56
CA THR A 216 0.54 14.87 -4.19
C THR A 216 -0.58 15.87 -3.94
N GLN A 217 -0.93 16.69 -4.94
CA GLN A 217 -1.96 17.72 -4.82
C GLN A 217 -1.74 18.66 -3.62
N GLY A 218 -0.48 18.90 -3.24
CA GLY A 218 -0.12 19.80 -2.16
C GLY A 218 -0.46 19.27 -0.75
N ILE A 219 -0.41 17.95 -0.52
CA ILE A 219 -0.49 17.40 0.85
C ILE A 219 0.48 18.16 1.76
N ARG A 220 -0.01 18.58 2.93
CA ARG A 220 0.73 19.42 3.91
C ARG A 220 1.25 20.75 3.35
N GLY A 221 0.72 21.24 2.23
CA GLY A 221 1.21 22.44 1.57
C GLY A 221 2.62 22.32 0.97
N LEU A 222 3.11 21.08 0.82
CA LEU A 222 4.44 20.81 0.27
C LEU A 222 4.41 20.73 -1.26
N PRO A 223 5.49 21.12 -1.97
CA PRO A 223 5.59 20.94 -3.40
C PRO A 223 5.79 19.47 -3.77
N ASP A 224 5.42 19.11 -5.00
CA ASP A 224 5.68 17.78 -5.55
C ASP A 224 7.18 17.55 -5.76
N LEU A 225 7.68 16.45 -5.19
CA LEU A 225 9.03 15.93 -5.45
C LEU A 225 9.09 15.23 -6.79
N THR A 226 10.30 15.08 -7.34
CA THR A 226 10.52 14.16 -8.45
C THR A 226 10.61 12.72 -7.96
N VAL A 227 10.40 11.76 -8.86
CA VAL A 227 10.62 10.34 -8.58
C VAL A 227 12.04 10.08 -8.05
N GLY A 228 13.06 10.65 -8.70
CA GLY A 228 14.45 10.46 -8.32
C GLY A 228 14.80 10.91 -6.90
N GLU A 229 14.06 11.89 -6.36
CA GLU A 229 14.26 12.38 -4.99
C GLU A 229 13.84 11.36 -3.91
N VAL A 230 13.02 10.36 -4.26
CA VAL A 230 12.48 9.35 -3.33
C VAL A 230 12.91 7.91 -3.64
N MET A 231 13.74 7.69 -4.67
CA MET A 231 14.17 6.34 -5.04
C MET A 231 15.03 5.65 -3.97
N ASP A 232 15.78 6.38 -3.15
CA ASP A 232 16.55 5.82 -2.02
C ASP A 232 15.89 6.23 -0.69
N THR A 233 15.66 5.28 0.21
CA THR A 233 15.15 5.56 1.57
C THR A 233 16.13 6.36 2.44
N MET A 234 17.37 6.53 1.97
CA MET A 234 18.41 7.37 2.57
C MET A 234 18.85 8.53 1.65
N SER A 235 17.96 9.01 0.76
CA SER A 235 18.21 10.21 -0.04
C SER A 235 18.25 11.50 0.81
N ASP A 236 18.50 12.67 0.21
CA ASP A 236 18.39 13.93 0.96
C ASP A 236 16.96 14.26 1.44
N LYS A 237 15.93 13.59 0.88
CA LYS A 237 14.53 13.78 1.26
C LYS A 237 14.02 12.74 2.25
N LEU A 238 14.67 11.58 2.33
CA LEU A 238 14.25 10.43 3.12
C LEU A 238 15.41 9.95 3.99
N CYS A 239 15.15 9.52 5.23
CA CYS A 239 16.22 9.00 6.08
C CYS A 239 15.69 7.91 7.00
N TYR A 240 15.52 6.72 6.44
CA TYR A 240 15.09 5.54 7.18
C TYR A 240 15.61 4.24 6.57
N VAL A 241 15.60 3.21 7.39
CA VAL A 241 15.85 1.81 7.02
C VAL A 241 14.74 0.95 7.62
N TYR A 242 14.55 -0.24 7.04
CA TYR A 242 13.73 -1.28 7.65
C TYR A 242 14.62 -2.23 8.43
N ASP A 243 14.14 -2.64 9.60
CA ASP A 243 14.79 -3.71 10.36
C ASP A 243 14.75 -5.03 9.57
N LYS A 244 15.77 -5.85 9.81
CA LYS A 244 15.98 -7.13 9.12
C LYS A 244 14.93 -8.15 9.54
#